data_AF-A0AA88VZW4-F1
#
_entry.id   AF-A0AA88VZW4-F1
#
_cell.length_a   1.000
_cell.length_b   1.000
_cell.length_c   1.000
_cell.angle_alpha   90.00
_cell.angle_beta   90.00
_cell.angle_gamma   90.00
#
_symmetry.space_group_name_H-M   'P 1'
#
loop_
_entity.id
_entity.type
_entity.pdbx_description
1 polymer ?
#
loop_
_entity_poly.entity_id
_entity_poly.type
_entity_poly.pdbx_seq_one_letter_code
_entity_poly.pdbx_strand_id
1 'polypeptide(L)'
;MEEMYKCIDGVLSLPLTQQALSQQHHESWADELLDRSLRLLDACSSTRDVISQLNEHVRDIHSSLRRRKGAPSTRSSIIRFTSFRKKMKKNTKRLIAALKQMDNQIEVTKILDLDDHPTAVIKLLRELTAMSITIFQSLMLFLCVPAVKKNPSRWSMVSKFIAKGTVCENQLDSMND
;
A
#
# COMPACT_ATOMS: atom_id res chain seq x y z
N MET A 1 -3.47 16.06 6.41
CA MET A 1 -1.99 16.06 6.53
C MET A 1 -1.46 17.48 6.46
N GLU A 2 -1.74 18.26 5.41
CA GLU A 2 -1.23 19.64 5.29
C GLU A 2 -1.52 20.53 6.51
N GLU A 3 -2.79 20.67 6.92
CA GLU A 3 -3.16 21.47 8.10
C GLU A 3 -2.54 20.97 9.41
N MET A 4 -2.33 19.66 9.50
CA MET A 4 -1.70 19.02 10.66
C MET A 4 -0.19 19.35 10.72
N TYR A 5 0.49 19.34 9.57
CA TYR A 5 1.88 19.77 9.47
C TYR A 5 2.03 21.28 9.68
N LYS A 6 1.10 22.11 9.19
CA LYS A 6 1.09 23.57 9.47
C LYS A 6 0.96 23.86 10.96
N CYS A 7 0.06 23.17 11.66
CA CYS A 7 -0.10 23.31 13.10
C CYS A 7 1.21 23.01 13.84
N ILE A 8 1.90 21.95 13.43
CA ILE A 8 3.15 21.52 14.05
C ILE A 8 4.31 22.44 13.72
N ASP A 9 4.39 22.95 12.50
CA ASP A 9 5.34 24.00 12.13
C ASP A 9 5.17 25.24 13.01
N GLY A 10 3.92 25.61 13.32
CA GLY A 10 3.60 26.64 14.30
C GLY A 10 4.10 26.33 15.72
N VAL A 11 3.99 25.08 16.17
CA VAL A 11 4.49 24.65 17.50
C VAL A 11 6.03 24.60 17.55
N LEU A 12 6.67 24.14 16.47
CA LEU A 12 8.12 24.01 16.34
C LEU A 12 8.82 25.36 16.17
N SER A 13 8.13 26.36 15.63
CA SER A 13 8.66 27.73 15.48
C SER A 13 8.62 28.56 16.76
N LEU A 14 7.95 28.08 17.83
CA LEU A 14 7.95 28.75 19.13
C LEU A 14 9.37 28.75 19.74
N PRO A 15 9.88 29.90 20.23
CA PRO A 15 11.21 30.00 20.82
C PRO A 15 11.45 29.02 21.98
N LEU A 16 10.42 28.81 22.82
CA LEU A 16 10.46 27.86 23.93
C LEU A 16 10.63 26.42 23.44
N THR A 17 9.98 26.06 22.33
CA THR A 17 10.13 24.75 21.70
C THR A 17 11.53 24.57 21.14
N GLN A 18 12.04 25.57 20.41
CA GLN A 18 13.40 25.52 19.83
C GLN A 18 14.49 25.43 20.91
N GLN A 19 14.35 26.24 21.97
CA GLN A 19 15.27 26.22 23.10
C GLN A 19 15.27 24.85 23.80
N ALA A 20 14.10 24.27 24.00
CA ALA A 20 13.99 22.97 24.64
C ALA A 20 14.55 21.84 23.76
N LEU A 21 14.33 21.88 22.44
CA LEU A 21 14.89 20.92 21.49
C LEU A 21 16.41 21.06 21.29
N SER A 22 16.97 22.25 21.51
CA SER A 22 18.41 22.51 21.38
C SER A 22 19.27 22.00 22.54
N GLN A 23 18.65 21.53 23.63
CA GLN A 23 19.40 20.96 24.75
C GLN A 23 19.98 19.59 24.37
N GLN A 24 21.24 19.34 24.74
CA GLN A 24 22.04 18.17 24.36
C GLN A 24 21.38 16.81 24.68
N HIS A 25 20.42 16.76 25.61
CA HIS A 25 19.63 15.56 25.92
C HIS A 25 18.64 15.15 24.82
N HIS A 26 18.35 16.00 23.82
CA HIS A 26 17.33 15.76 22.81
C HIS A 26 17.86 15.42 21.41
N GLU A 27 19.18 15.47 21.19
CA GLU A 27 19.82 15.20 19.89
C GLU A 27 19.48 13.79 19.37
N SER A 28 19.55 12.77 20.23
CA SER A 28 19.15 11.39 19.90
C SER A 28 17.68 11.25 19.51
N TRP A 29 16.79 12.08 20.08
CA TRP A 29 15.37 12.03 19.75
C TRP A 29 15.06 12.77 18.44
N ALA A 30 15.77 13.87 18.17
CA ALA A 30 15.67 14.59 16.91
C ALA A 30 16.08 13.68 15.74
N ASP A 31 17.16 12.91 15.89
CA ASP A 31 17.61 11.93 14.90
C ASP A 31 16.58 10.81 14.67
N GLU A 32 15.99 10.26 15.74
CA GLU A 32 14.92 9.26 15.62
C GLU A 32 13.69 9.83 14.90
N LEU A 33 13.28 11.05 15.24
CA LEU A 33 12.14 11.71 14.60
C LEU A 33 12.43 11.96 13.11
N LEU A 34 13.64 12.37 12.78
CA LEU A 34 14.08 12.60 11.41
C LEU A 34 14.07 11.30 10.60
N ASP A 35 14.64 10.21 11.13
CA ASP A 35 14.61 8.88 10.49
C ASP A 35 13.16 8.42 10.25
N ARG A 36 12.27 8.56 11.24
CA ARG A 36 10.84 8.23 11.09
C ARG A 36 10.17 9.08 10.00
N SER A 37 10.48 10.36 9.95
CA SER A 37 9.93 11.30 8.97
C SER A 37 10.41 10.98 7.54
N LEU A 38 11.69 10.64 7.37
CA LEU A 38 12.26 10.21 6.09
C LEU A 38 11.60 8.93 5.58
N ARG A 39 11.42 7.92 6.46
CA ARG A 39 10.73 6.68 6.10
C ARG A 39 9.27 6.92 5.71
N LEU A 40 8.60 7.86 6.37
CA LEU A 40 7.25 8.27 5.99
C LEU A 40 7.25 8.91 4.59
N LEU A 41 8.20 9.79 4.29
CA LEU A 41 8.36 10.39 2.97
C LEU A 41 8.63 9.35 1.87
N ASP A 42 9.43 8.33 2.15
CA ASP A 42 9.66 7.20 1.25
C ASP A 42 8.37 6.40 1.00
N ALA A 43 7.58 6.17 2.05
CA ALA A 43 6.27 5.53 1.95
C ALA A 43 5.28 6.39 1.12
N CYS A 44 5.29 7.71 1.27
CA CYS A 44 4.52 8.66 0.45
C CYS A 44 4.89 8.53 -1.03
N SER A 45 6.19 8.54 -1.33
CA SER A 45 6.70 8.46 -2.70
C SER A 45 6.33 7.12 -3.34
N SER A 46 6.54 6.02 -2.62
CA SER A 46 6.12 4.68 -3.05
C SER A 46 4.62 4.59 -3.31
N THR A 47 3.81 5.19 -2.44
CA THR A 47 2.34 5.27 -2.58
C THR A 47 1.94 5.99 -3.86
N ARG A 48 2.57 7.15 -4.13
CA ARG A 48 2.33 7.94 -5.34
C ARG A 48 2.67 7.14 -6.61
N ASP A 49 3.79 6.43 -6.62
CA ASP A 49 4.21 5.61 -7.76
C ASP A 49 3.23 4.45 -8.02
N VAL A 50 2.71 3.84 -6.96
CA VAL A 50 1.67 2.80 -7.04
C VAL A 50 0.38 3.37 -7.63
N ILE A 51 -0.05 4.56 -7.20
CA ILE A 51 -1.24 5.25 -7.75
C ILE A 51 -1.03 5.58 -9.23
N SER A 52 0.15 6.04 -9.63
CA SER A 52 0.50 6.31 -11.03
C SER A 52 0.40 5.06 -11.90
N GLN A 53 0.96 3.94 -11.45
CA GLN A 53 0.86 2.65 -12.16
C GLN A 53 -0.58 2.12 -12.22
N LEU A 54 -1.37 2.32 -11.15
CA LEU A 54 -2.79 1.99 -11.14
C LEU A 54 -3.53 2.77 -12.24
N ASN A 55 -3.28 4.08 -12.33
CA ASN A 55 -3.88 4.94 -13.35
C ASN A 55 -3.48 4.52 -14.77
N GLU A 56 -2.23 4.12 -14.99
CA GLU A 56 -1.76 3.58 -16.26
C GLU A 56 -2.53 2.31 -16.65
N HIS A 57 -2.67 1.34 -15.74
CA HIS A 57 -3.43 0.13 -16.00
C HIS A 57 -4.91 0.38 -16.30
N VAL A 58 -5.54 1.34 -15.60
CA VAL A 58 -6.93 1.74 -15.87
C VAL A 58 -7.04 2.34 -17.29
N ARG A 59 -6.11 3.22 -17.66
CA ARG A 59 -6.05 3.82 -19.00
C ARG A 59 -5.85 2.76 -20.09
N ASP A 60 -5.00 1.77 -19.85
CA ASP A 60 -4.74 0.65 -20.75
C ASP A 60 -6.00 -0.19 -21.03
N ILE A 61 -6.73 -0.53 -19.96
CA ILE A 61 -8.00 -1.28 -20.07
C ILE A 61 -9.00 -0.43 -20.85
N HIS A 62 -9.20 0.83 -20.46
CA HIS A 62 -10.14 1.73 -21.14
C HIS A 62 -9.79 1.93 -22.62
N SER A 63 -8.51 2.13 -22.94
CA SER A 63 -8.02 2.27 -24.31
C SER A 63 -8.26 1.02 -25.15
N SER A 64 -8.05 -0.18 -24.56
CA SER A 64 -8.31 -1.46 -25.25
C SER A 64 -9.79 -1.66 -25.58
N LEU A 65 -10.68 -1.28 -24.65
CA LEU A 65 -12.13 -1.30 -24.84
C LEU A 65 -12.56 -0.31 -25.93
N ARG A 66 -12.10 0.94 -25.84
CA ARG A 66 -12.46 2.01 -26.79
C ARG A 66 -12.04 1.69 -28.22
N ARG A 67 -10.82 1.15 -28.41
CA ARG A 67 -10.28 0.85 -29.74
C ARG A 67 -10.91 -0.38 -30.40
N ARG A 68 -11.87 -1.05 -29.75
CA ARG A 68 -12.49 -2.31 -30.23
C ARG A 68 -11.43 -3.33 -30.69
N LYS A 69 -10.26 -3.39 -30.04
CA LYS A 69 -9.13 -4.29 -30.39
C LYS A 69 -9.43 -5.78 -30.10
N GLY A 70 -10.70 -6.16 -30.01
CA GLY A 70 -11.17 -7.50 -29.68
C GLY A 70 -10.97 -7.90 -28.21
N ALA A 71 -11.64 -8.99 -27.84
CA ALA A 71 -11.55 -9.59 -26.51
C ALA A 71 -10.11 -9.99 -26.06
N PRO A 72 -9.19 -10.46 -26.95
CA PRO A 72 -7.86 -10.88 -26.53
C PRO A 72 -6.99 -9.75 -25.96
N SER A 73 -7.01 -8.57 -26.58
CA SER A 73 -6.22 -7.41 -26.13
C SER A 73 -6.71 -6.87 -24.79
N THR A 74 -8.03 -6.77 -24.63
CA THR A 74 -8.66 -6.38 -23.37
C THR A 74 -8.34 -7.39 -22.26
N ARG A 75 -8.42 -8.69 -22.57
CA ARG A 75 -8.06 -9.76 -21.64
C ARG A 75 -6.60 -9.65 -21.19
N SER A 76 -5.68 -9.35 -22.11
CA SER A 76 -4.26 -9.13 -21.78
C SER A 76 -4.06 -7.96 -20.80
N SER A 77 -4.69 -6.82 -21.04
CA SER A 77 -4.62 -5.65 -20.13
C SER A 77 -5.21 -5.97 -18.74
N ILE A 78 -6.31 -6.72 -18.67
CA ILE A 78 -6.90 -7.19 -17.40
C ILE A 78 -5.95 -8.15 -16.66
N ILE A 79 -5.28 -9.06 -17.37
CA ILE A 79 -4.30 -9.98 -16.79
C ILE A 79 -3.13 -9.19 -16.19
N ARG A 80 -2.56 -8.22 -16.93
CA ARG A 80 -1.48 -7.35 -16.42
C ARG A 80 -1.90 -6.60 -15.17
N PHE A 81 -3.07 -5.94 -15.20
CA PHE A 81 -3.63 -5.24 -14.05
C PHE A 81 -3.81 -6.17 -12.84
N THR A 82 -4.34 -7.38 -13.06
CA THR A 82 -4.55 -8.36 -11.98
C THR A 82 -3.23 -8.80 -11.34
N SER A 83 -2.20 -9.05 -12.15
CA SER A 83 -0.86 -9.40 -11.67
C SER A 83 -0.22 -8.24 -10.90
N PHE A 84 -0.32 -7.01 -11.41
CA PHE A 84 0.11 -5.81 -10.71
C PHE A 84 -0.57 -5.68 -9.35
N ARG A 85 -1.89 -5.83 -9.29
CA ARG A 85 -2.68 -5.72 -8.06
C ARG A 85 -2.28 -6.77 -7.01
N LYS A 86 -1.92 -7.98 -7.44
CA LYS A 86 -1.33 -9.02 -6.55
C LYS A 86 0.04 -8.61 -6.01
N LYS A 87 0.92 -8.09 -6.86
CA LYS A 87 2.26 -7.60 -6.47
C LYS A 87 2.15 -6.44 -5.49
N MET A 88 1.32 -5.45 -5.82
CA MET A 88 1.00 -4.30 -4.97
C MET A 88 0.54 -4.75 -3.57
N LYS A 89 -0.42 -5.68 -3.50
CA LYS A 89 -0.90 -6.23 -2.22
C LYS A 89 0.21 -6.91 -1.40
N LYS A 90 1.14 -7.62 -2.05
CA LYS A 90 2.31 -8.21 -1.38
C LYS A 90 3.23 -7.12 -0.82
N ASN A 91 3.50 -6.08 -1.61
CA ASN A 91 4.36 -4.96 -1.22
C ASN A 91 3.74 -4.15 -0.07
N THR A 92 2.44 -3.84 -0.15
CA THR A 92 1.68 -3.17 0.91
C THR A 92 1.78 -3.93 2.23
N LYS A 93 1.64 -5.27 2.23
CA LYS A 93 1.81 -6.07 3.45
C LYS A 93 3.21 -5.95 4.05
N ARG A 94 4.25 -5.92 3.21
CA ARG A 94 5.64 -5.72 3.64
C ARG A 94 5.85 -4.34 4.24
N LEU A 95 5.33 -3.30 3.58
CA LEU A 95 5.40 -1.93 4.05
C LEU A 95 4.68 -1.78 5.40
N ILE A 96 3.46 -2.31 5.54
CA ILE A 96 2.73 -2.31 6.81
C ILE A 96 3.53 -3.01 7.91
N ALA A 97 4.16 -4.16 7.61
CA ALA A 97 4.99 -4.87 8.59
C ALA A 97 6.22 -4.05 9.02
N ALA A 98 6.91 -3.42 8.07
CA ALA A 98 8.05 -2.54 8.36
C ALA A 98 7.62 -1.34 9.20
N LEU A 99 6.49 -0.70 8.87
CA LEU A 99 5.97 0.44 9.61
C LEU A 99 5.56 0.07 11.05
N LYS A 100 4.97 -1.12 11.26
CA LYS A 100 4.66 -1.63 12.61
C LYS A 100 5.90 -1.92 13.45
N GLN A 101 6.99 -2.36 12.83
CA GLN A 101 8.26 -2.56 13.54
C GLN A 101 8.81 -1.23 14.10
N MET A 102 8.58 -0.11 13.42
CA MET A 102 8.97 1.21 13.90
C MET A 102 8.15 1.65 15.13
N ASP A 103 6.87 1.25 15.17
CA ASP A 103 5.95 1.55 16.27
C ASP A 103 6.29 0.71 17.53
N ASN A 104 6.81 -0.51 17.34
CA ASN A 104 7.23 -1.37 18.45
C ASN A 104 8.60 -1.00 19.05
N GLN A 105 9.40 -0.16 18.39
CA GLN A 105 10.60 0.44 19.00
C GLN A 105 10.25 1.62 19.92
N ILE A 106 8.97 1.90 20.11
CA ILE A 106 8.44 2.76 21.18
C ILE A 106 8.41 1.94 22.49
N GLU A 107 9.43 1.14 22.77
CA GLU A 107 9.70 0.67 24.13
C GLU A 107 10.46 1.78 24.86
N VAL A 108 9.69 2.57 25.62
CA VAL A 108 10.07 3.14 26.91
C VAL A 108 11.50 3.71 26.96
N THR A 109 11.78 4.72 26.12
CA THR A 109 12.55 5.83 26.67
C THR A 109 11.65 6.40 27.76
N LYS A 110 12.00 6.10 29.02
CA LYS A 110 11.48 6.78 30.21
C LYS A 110 11.82 8.26 30.05
N ILE A 111 11.11 8.98 29.19
CA ILE A 111 11.09 10.44 29.19
C ILE A 111 10.26 10.74 30.41
N LEU A 112 11.03 10.81 31.51
CA LEU A 112 10.83 11.47 32.78
C LEU A 112 9.42 12.03 32.97
N ASP A 113 8.88 11.66 34.11
CA ASP A 113 7.67 12.15 34.80
C ASP A 113 7.69 13.67 35.07
N LEU A 114 8.19 14.47 34.13
CA LEU A 114 8.18 15.93 34.19
C LEU A 114 7.25 16.46 33.11
N ASP A 115 6.20 17.11 33.59
CA ASP A 115 5.17 17.82 32.86
C ASP A 115 5.72 19.14 32.28
N ASP A 116 6.81 19.04 31.49
CA ASP A 116 7.50 20.18 30.89
C ASP A 116 7.22 20.25 29.38
N HIS A 117 7.10 21.50 28.87
CA HIS A 117 6.79 21.85 27.46
C HIS A 117 7.49 20.98 26.39
N PRO A 118 8.81 20.68 26.46
CA PRO A 118 9.47 19.77 25.50
C PRO A 118 8.87 18.37 25.43
N THR A 119 8.52 17.77 26.56
CA THR A 119 7.97 16.41 26.63
C THR A 119 6.62 16.34 25.91
N ALA A 120 5.79 17.39 26.05
CA ALA A 120 4.51 17.50 25.34
C ALA A 120 4.71 17.59 23.82
N VAL A 121 5.66 18.41 23.35
CA VAL A 121 5.98 18.54 21.92
C VAL A 121 6.49 17.22 21.35
N ILE A 122 7.35 16.51 22.08
CA ILE A 122 7.88 15.20 21.69
C ILE A 122 6.75 14.17 21.55
N LYS A 123 5.83 14.10 22.52
CA LYS A 123 4.67 13.21 22.49
C LYS A 123 3.78 13.51 21.29
N LEU A 124 3.46 14.78 21.05
CA LEU A 124 2.66 15.23 19.90
C LEU A 124 3.28 14.79 18.57
N LEU A 125 4.59 14.95 18.40
CA LEU A 125 5.31 14.58 17.18
C LEU A 125 5.37 13.05 16.95
N ARG A 126 5.43 12.26 18.03
CA ARG A 126 5.31 10.80 17.97
C ARG A 126 3.89 10.39 17.54
N GLU A 127 2.86 10.93 18.18
CA GLU A 127 1.47 10.67 17.84
C GLU A 127 1.16 11.06 16.39
N LEU A 128 1.68 12.20 15.93
CA LEU A 128 1.59 12.62 14.54
C LEU A 128 2.13 11.56 13.58
N THR A 129 3.33 11.07 13.86
CA THR A 129 4.01 10.09 13.02
C THR A 129 3.18 8.80 12.97
N ALA A 130 2.67 8.33 14.12
CA ALA A 130 1.80 7.17 14.20
C ALA A 130 0.48 7.34 13.42
N MET A 131 -0.15 8.51 13.52
CA MET A 131 -1.35 8.86 12.75
C MET A 131 -1.08 8.85 11.24
N SER A 132 0.00 9.50 10.81
CA SER A 132 0.41 9.53 9.41
C SER A 132 0.66 8.11 8.87
N ILE A 133 1.40 7.29 9.62
CA ILE A 133 1.61 5.87 9.29
C ILE A 133 0.26 5.15 9.11
N THR A 134 -0.66 5.30 10.05
CA THR A 134 -1.98 4.66 10.01
C THR A 134 -2.81 5.08 8.79
N ILE A 135 -2.74 6.37 8.42
CA ILE A 135 -3.37 6.90 7.20
C ILE A 135 -2.79 6.22 5.95
N PHE A 136 -1.45 6.14 5.83
CA PHE A 136 -0.81 5.47 4.70
C PHE A 136 -1.15 3.99 4.62
N GLN A 137 -1.15 3.29 5.76
CA GLN A 137 -1.56 1.90 5.84
C GLN A 137 -3.01 1.73 5.32
N SER A 138 -3.92 2.60 5.75
CA SER A 138 -5.33 2.57 5.35
C SER A 138 -5.50 2.84 3.85
N LEU A 139 -4.80 3.84 3.31
CA LEU A 139 -4.80 4.14 1.87
C LEU A 139 -4.28 2.96 1.05
N MET A 140 -3.16 2.37 1.46
CA MET A 140 -2.60 1.20 0.78
C MET A 140 -3.53 -0.01 0.83
N LEU A 141 -4.17 -0.26 1.99
CA LEU A 141 -5.17 -1.32 2.12
C LEU A 141 -6.38 -1.07 1.23
N PHE A 142 -6.86 0.17 1.16
CA PHE A 142 -7.96 0.58 0.29
C PHE A 142 -7.66 0.29 -1.19
N LEU A 143 -6.47 0.67 -1.67
CA LEU A 143 -6.03 0.34 -3.03
C LEU A 143 -5.92 -1.17 -3.27
N CYS A 144 -5.64 -1.94 -2.21
CA CYS A 144 -5.54 -3.40 -2.24
C CYS A 144 -6.88 -4.14 -2.08
N VAL A 145 -7.99 -3.45 -1.81
CA VAL A 145 -9.32 -4.07 -1.62
C VAL A 145 -9.63 -4.93 -2.84
N PRO A 146 -9.84 -6.25 -2.69
CA PRO A 146 -10.01 -7.15 -3.82
C PRO A 146 -11.21 -6.76 -4.67
N ALA A 147 -11.12 -7.00 -5.98
CA ALA A 147 -12.34 -7.04 -6.79
C ALA A 147 -13.18 -8.19 -6.24
N VAL A 148 -14.48 -7.97 -6.05
CA VAL A 148 -15.44 -8.93 -5.52
C VAL A 148 -15.06 -10.33 -6.01
N LYS A 149 -14.76 -11.25 -5.08
CA LYS A 149 -14.55 -12.66 -5.43
C LYS A 149 -15.83 -13.11 -6.11
N LYS A 150 -15.83 -13.24 -7.43
CA LYS A 150 -16.88 -14.01 -8.10
C LYS A 150 -16.72 -15.42 -7.56
N ASN A 151 -17.66 -15.85 -6.72
CA ASN A 151 -17.78 -17.26 -6.36
C ASN A 151 -17.71 -18.03 -7.68
N PRO A 152 -16.82 -19.03 -7.83
CA PRO A 152 -16.88 -19.87 -9.00
C PRO A 152 -18.31 -20.42 -9.05
N SER A 153 -19.07 -20.05 -10.08
CA SER A 153 -20.41 -20.59 -10.24
C SER A 153 -20.27 -22.11 -10.28
N ARG A 154 -21.19 -22.85 -9.65
CA ARG A 154 -21.14 -24.34 -9.63
C ARG A 154 -20.98 -24.90 -11.07
N TRP A 155 -21.49 -24.16 -12.06
CA TRP A 155 -21.35 -24.38 -13.50
C TRP A 155 -19.91 -24.28 -14.07
N SER A 156 -19.04 -23.46 -13.50
CA SER A 156 -17.63 -23.34 -13.92
C SER A 156 -16.78 -24.57 -13.56
N MET A 157 -17.22 -25.39 -12.62
CA MET A 157 -16.59 -26.69 -12.34
C MET A 157 -17.07 -27.74 -13.35
N VAL A 158 -18.36 -27.73 -13.71
CA VAL A 158 -18.93 -28.67 -14.70
C VAL A 158 -18.30 -28.53 -16.08
N SER A 159 -18.04 -27.30 -16.54
CA SER A 159 -17.42 -27.07 -17.85
C SER A 159 -15.98 -27.60 -17.97
N LYS A 160 -15.26 -27.71 -16.86
CA LYS A 160 -13.90 -28.31 -16.83
C LYS A 160 -13.91 -29.84 -16.95
N PHE A 161 -15.01 -30.50 -16.60
CA PHE A 161 -15.15 -31.94 -16.80
C PHE A 161 -15.60 -32.29 -18.21
N ILE A 162 -16.46 -31.45 -18.82
CA ILE A 162 -16.92 -31.66 -20.20
C ILE A 162 -15.77 -31.48 -21.20
N ALA A 163 -14.91 -30.48 -21.00
CA ALA A 163 -13.75 -30.26 -21.88
C ALA A 163 -12.64 -31.32 -21.77
N LYS A 164 -12.71 -32.22 -20.77
CA LYS A 164 -11.71 -33.26 -20.52
C LYS A 164 -12.18 -34.67 -20.95
N GLY A 165 -13.38 -34.76 -21.53
CA GLY A 165 -14.03 -36.02 -21.91
C GLY A 165 -14.00 -36.36 -23.41
N THR A 166 -13.39 -35.56 -24.27
CA THR A 166 -13.28 -35.88 -25.71
C THR A 166 -11.83 -36.11 -26.11
N VAL A 167 -11.30 -37.25 -25.67
CA VAL A 167 -10.26 -38.00 -26.40
C VAL A 167 -10.74 -39.45 -26.43
N CYS A 168 -11.41 -39.83 -27.51
CA CYS A 168 -11.47 -41.19 -28.00
C CYS A 168 -11.33 -41.14 -29.52
N GLU A 169 -10.11 -41.45 -29.92
CA GLU A 169 -9.68 -41.92 -31.22
C GLU A 169 -10.53 -43.12 -31.66
N ASN A 170 -11.02 -43.09 -32.90
CA ASN A 170 -11.42 -44.30 -33.63
C ASN A 170 -10.90 -44.11 -35.06
N GLN A 171 -9.70 -44.66 -35.32
CA GLN A 171 -9.38 -45.18 -36.65
C GLN A 171 -10.08 -46.54 -36.78
N LEU A 172 -10.78 -46.75 -37.90
CA LEU A 172 -10.90 -48.06 -38.55
C LEU A 172 -11.37 -47.84 -39.99
N ASP A 173 -10.43 -48.04 -40.91
CA ASP A 173 -10.63 -48.21 -42.34
C ASP A 173 -11.52 -49.43 -42.64
N SER A 174 -12.35 -49.34 -43.69
CA SER A 174 -12.28 -50.27 -44.83
C SER A 174 -13.29 -49.93 -45.95
N MET A 175 -12.79 -50.12 -47.17
CA MET A 175 -13.35 -49.97 -48.53
C MET A 175 -14.68 -50.66 -48.89
N ASN A 176 -15.15 -50.28 -50.11
CA ASN A 176 -16.12 -50.84 -51.07
C ASN A 176 -17.58 -50.36 -50.95
N ASP A 177 -18.26 -49.90 -52.01
CA ASP A 177 -18.06 -50.01 -53.48
C ASP A 177 -18.06 -48.66 -54.22
#